data_AF-A0A524D9Y8-F1
#
_entry.id   AF-A0A524D9Y8-F1
#
_cell.length_a   1.000
_cell.length_b   1.000
_cell.length_c   1.000
_cell.angle_alpha   90.00
_cell.angle_beta   90.00
_cell.angle_gamma   90.00
#
_symmetry.space_group_name_H-M   'P 1'
#
loop_
_entity.id
_entity.type
_entity.pdbx_description
1 polymer ?
#
loop_
_entity_poly.entity_id
_entity_poly.type
_entity_poly.pdbx_seq_one_letter_code
_entity_poly.pdbx_strand_id
1 'polypeptide(L)'
;MVKRYIKVLKRIWRLWFIILIVVIIVVAFYNLLAAIILTIITLILFITSYIPSLFFKSRVLRYLKGYYRITQDEINQHFDDKQEKIRKVLFELFQNQADKDWLVILINNSYIFYNSDIVEKYKEFYEKGYGEKKIFTLLQKVNMETRAEVKAIQNTLKNNDRL
;
A
#
# COMPACT_ATOMS: atom_id res chain seq x y z
N MET A 1 -8.77 10.55 -21.85
CA MET A 1 -10.04 9.87 -22.21
C MET A 1 -10.40 8.69 -21.28
N VAL A 2 -9.43 7.92 -20.77
CA VAL A 2 -9.64 6.73 -19.91
C VAL A 2 -10.42 7.03 -18.61
N LYS A 3 -10.22 8.22 -18.00
CA LYS A 3 -10.96 8.67 -16.79
C LYS A 3 -12.48 8.75 -16.97
N ARG A 4 -12.98 9.04 -18.18
CA ARG A 4 -14.42 9.05 -18.49
C ARG A 4 -14.93 7.61 -18.59
N TYR A 5 -14.17 6.73 -19.23
CA TYR A 5 -14.49 5.31 -19.37
C TYR A 5 -14.55 4.57 -18.03
N ILE A 6 -13.63 4.79 -17.08
CA ILE A 6 -13.69 4.10 -15.78
C ILE A 6 -14.89 4.55 -14.93
N LYS A 7 -15.22 5.86 -14.95
CA LYS A 7 -16.42 6.37 -14.27
C LYS A 7 -17.70 5.86 -14.94
N VAL A 8 -17.71 5.77 -16.27
CA VAL A 8 -18.81 5.20 -17.06
C VAL A 8 -18.94 3.70 -16.81
N LEU A 9 -17.84 2.95 -16.76
CA LEU A 9 -17.80 1.52 -16.45
C LEU A 9 -18.32 1.24 -15.04
N LYS A 10 -17.92 2.02 -14.03
CA LYS A 10 -18.48 1.91 -12.67
C LYS A 10 -19.98 2.23 -12.62
N ARG A 11 -20.47 3.15 -13.45
CA ARG A 11 -21.89 3.50 -13.54
C ARG A 11 -22.70 2.40 -14.25
N ILE A 12 -22.16 1.90 -15.35
CA ILE A 12 -22.68 0.77 -16.12
C ILE A 12 -22.73 -0.49 -15.24
N TRP A 13 -21.68 -0.79 -14.49
CA TRP A 13 -21.63 -1.94 -13.59
C TRP A 13 -22.69 -1.89 -12.49
N ARG A 14 -22.96 -0.71 -11.90
CA ARG A 14 -24.06 -0.53 -10.93
C ARG A 14 -25.43 -0.73 -11.56
N LEU A 15 -25.64 -0.23 -12.78
CA LEU A 15 -26.89 -0.44 -13.54
C LEU A 15 -27.09 -1.92 -13.88
N TRP A 16 -26.04 -2.61 -14.34
CA TRP A 16 -26.08 -4.06 -14.58
C TRP A 16 -26.36 -4.86 -13.32
N PHE A 17 -25.83 -4.44 -12.17
CA PHE A 17 -26.11 -5.10 -10.89
C PHE A 17 -27.58 -4.98 -10.48
N ILE A 18 -28.20 -3.81 -10.69
CA ILE A 18 -29.63 -3.59 -10.45
C ILE A 18 -30.47 -4.45 -11.40
N ILE A 19 -30.14 -4.46 -12.68
CA ILE A 19 -30.82 -5.31 -13.68
C ILE A 19 -30.73 -6.79 -13.28
N LEU A 20 -29.56 -7.21 -12.81
CA LEU A 20 -29.33 -8.58 -12.39
C LEU A 20 -30.20 -8.96 -11.18
N ILE A 21 -30.35 -8.06 -10.19
CA ILE A 21 -31.27 -8.28 -9.05
C ILE A 21 -32.72 -8.41 -9.54
N VAL A 22 -33.15 -7.57 -10.48
CA VAL A 22 -34.51 -7.66 -11.06
C VAL A 22 -34.72 -9.00 -11.77
N VAL A 23 -33.72 -9.49 -12.52
CA VAL A 23 -33.78 -10.81 -13.17
C VAL A 23 -33.90 -11.93 -12.13
N ILE A 24 -33.16 -11.87 -11.01
CA ILE A 24 -33.27 -12.85 -9.92
C ILE A 24 -34.70 -12.86 -9.35
N ILE A 25 -35.30 -11.70 -9.14
CA ILE A 25 -36.68 -11.57 -8.63
C ILE A 25 -37.67 -12.20 -9.60
N VAL A 26 -37.53 -11.95 -10.92
CA VAL A 26 -38.40 -12.55 -11.94
C VAL A 26 -38.23 -14.08 -11.96
N VAL A 27 -37.01 -14.59 -11.92
CA VAL A 27 -36.73 -16.04 -11.90
C VAL A 27 -37.30 -16.71 -10.66
N ALA A 28 -37.34 -16.01 -9.51
CA ALA A 28 -37.89 -16.55 -8.27
C ALA A 28 -39.38 -16.91 -8.35
N PHE A 29 -40.15 -16.21 -9.21
CA PHE A 29 -41.57 -16.53 -9.44
C PHE A 29 -41.77 -17.83 -10.23
N TYR A 30 -40.79 -18.25 -11.03
CA TYR A 30 -40.88 -19.46 -11.85
C TYR A 30 -40.17 -20.67 -11.22
N ASN A 31 -39.04 -20.43 -10.55
CA ASN A 31 -38.26 -21.49 -9.91
C ASN A 31 -37.44 -20.93 -8.74
N LEU A 32 -37.90 -21.22 -7.52
CA LEU A 32 -37.26 -20.77 -6.29
C LEU A 32 -35.81 -21.30 -6.15
N LEU A 33 -35.56 -22.56 -6.52
CA LEU A 33 -34.23 -23.17 -6.41
C LEU A 33 -33.23 -22.48 -7.35
N ALA A 34 -33.64 -22.19 -8.59
CA ALA A 34 -32.79 -21.49 -9.55
C ALA A 34 -32.43 -20.07 -9.07
N ALA A 35 -33.40 -19.35 -8.47
CA ALA A 35 -33.17 -18.03 -7.91
C ALA A 35 -32.19 -18.03 -6.73
N ILE A 36 -32.27 -19.03 -5.83
CA ILE A 36 -31.34 -19.18 -4.70
C ILE A 36 -29.91 -19.38 -5.21
N ILE A 37 -29.70 -20.29 -6.17
CA ILE A 37 -28.38 -20.56 -6.75
C ILE A 37 -27.80 -19.30 -7.41
N LEU A 38 -28.60 -18.58 -8.20
CA LEU A 38 -28.22 -17.30 -8.83
C LEU A 38 -27.84 -16.24 -7.80
N THR A 39 -28.56 -16.16 -6.69
CA THR A 39 -28.27 -15.22 -5.60
C THR A 39 -26.93 -15.53 -4.95
N ILE A 40 -26.62 -16.81 -4.71
CA ILE A 40 -25.33 -17.23 -4.14
C ILE A 40 -24.18 -16.88 -5.10
N ILE A 41 -24.31 -17.21 -6.39
CA ILE A 41 -23.29 -16.91 -7.40
C ILE A 41 -23.03 -15.40 -7.47
N THR A 42 -24.08 -14.59 -7.42
CA THR A 42 -23.97 -13.13 -7.57
C THR A 42 -23.42 -12.46 -6.34
N LEU A 43 -23.71 -13.00 -5.15
CA LEU A 43 -23.04 -12.59 -3.90
C LEU A 43 -21.54 -12.88 -3.96
N ILE A 44 -21.14 -14.07 -4.44
CA ILE A 44 -19.73 -14.44 -4.61
C ILE A 44 -19.04 -13.51 -5.63
N LEU A 45 -19.67 -13.25 -6.78
CA LEU A 45 -19.17 -12.31 -7.79
C LEU A 45 -19.05 -10.89 -7.24
N PHE A 46 -20.00 -10.47 -6.42
CA PHE A 46 -19.96 -9.17 -5.77
C PHE A 46 -18.76 -9.07 -4.83
N ILE A 47 -18.59 -10.03 -3.92
CA ILE A 47 -17.46 -10.06 -2.97
C ILE A 47 -16.13 -10.09 -3.73
N THR A 48 -16.01 -10.96 -4.74
CA THR A 48 -14.79 -11.08 -5.55
C THR A 48 -14.46 -9.82 -6.35
N SER A 49 -15.45 -9.01 -6.72
CA SER A 49 -15.22 -7.71 -7.34
C SER A 49 -14.52 -6.70 -6.42
N TYR A 50 -14.59 -6.84 -5.09
CA TYR A 50 -13.92 -5.93 -4.14
C TYR A 50 -12.49 -6.37 -3.79
N ILE A 51 -12.17 -7.66 -3.97
CA ILE A 51 -10.86 -8.26 -3.69
C ILE A 51 -9.69 -7.46 -4.29
N PRO A 52 -9.67 -7.05 -5.59
CA PRO A 52 -8.51 -6.36 -6.18
C PRO A 52 -8.12 -5.04 -5.49
N SER A 53 -9.07 -4.43 -4.77
CA SER A 53 -8.84 -3.18 -4.04
C SER A 53 -8.03 -3.37 -2.76
N LEU A 54 -8.19 -4.53 -2.09
CA LEU A 54 -7.51 -4.90 -0.85
C LEU A 54 -6.04 -5.28 -1.10
N PHE A 55 -5.75 -5.97 -2.21
CA PHE A 55 -4.38 -6.33 -2.59
C PHE A 55 -3.55 -5.17 -3.16
N PHE A 56 -4.14 -3.98 -3.33
CA PHE A 56 -3.41 -2.83 -3.89
C PHE A 56 -2.29 -2.34 -2.96
N LYS A 57 -2.54 -2.30 -1.64
CA LYS A 57 -1.53 -1.91 -0.65
C LYS A 57 -0.31 -2.85 -0.68
N SER A 58 -0.56 -4.15 -0.71
CA SER A 58 0.49 -5.17 -0.78
C SER A 58 1.29 -5.09 -2.09
N ARG A 59 0.65 -4.75 -3.22
CA ARG A 59 1.35 -4.52 -4.49
C ARG A 59 2.28 -3.30 -4.43
N VAL A 60 1.79 -2.17 -3.90
CA VAL A 60 2.61 -0.96 -3.71
C VAL A 60 3.78 -1.24 -2.77
N LEU A 61 3.53 -1.90 -1.64
CA LEU A 61 4.60 -2.27 -0.71
C LEU A 61 5.63 -3.21 -1.36
N ARG A 62 5.19 -4.22 -2.11
CA ARG A 62 6.10 -5.14 -2.81
C ARG A 62 6.96 -4.40 -3.83
N TYR A 63 6.38 -3.43 -4.54
CA TYR A 63 7.11 -2.58 -5.47
C TYR A 63 8.14 -1.73 -4.73
N LEU A 64 7.76 -1.02 -3.67
CA LEU A 64 8.68 -0.22 -2.84
C LEU A 64 9.85 -1.05 -2.30
N LYS A 65 9.59 -2.28 -1.84
CA LYS A 65 10.63 -3.20 -1.34
C LYS A 65 11.69 -3.55 -2.37
N GLY A 66 11.40 -3.42 -3.66
CA GLY A 66 12.35 -3.68 -4.74
C GLY A 66 13.36 -2.56 -4.96
N TYR A 67 13.17 -1.39 -4.35
CA TYR A 67 14.02 -0.22 -4.53
C TYR A 67 14.57 0.26 -3.19
N TYR A 68 15.84 0.66 -3.18
CA TYR A 68 16.42 1.36 -2.02
C TYR A 68 15.81 2.77 -1.87
N ARG A 69 15.73 3.52 -2.97
CA ARG A 69 15.13 4.86 -3.04
C ARG A 69 14.25 4.97 -4.28
N ILE A 70 13.09 5.60 -4.12
CA ILE A 70 12.15 5.83 -5.21
C ILE A 70 11.32 7.11 -4.98
N THR A 71 11.11 7.87 -6.04
CA THR A 71 10.32 9.12 -6.01
C THR A 71 8.83 8.84 -6.18
N GLN A 72 7.99 9.79 -5.73
CA GLN A 72 6.54 9.66 -5.92
C GLN A 72 6.17 9.61 -7.41
N ASP A 73 6.90 10.29 -8.28
CA ASP A 73 6.64 10.32 -9.72
C ASP A 73 6.93 8.97 -10.37
N GLU A 74 8.03 8.31 -9.99
CA GLU A 74 8.35 6.94 -10.46
C GLU A 74 7.29 5.92 -10.00
N ILE A 75 6.80 6.03 -8.76
CA ILE A 75 5.70 5.19 -8.28
C ILE A 75 4.43 5.46 -9.10
N ASN A 76 4.11 6.72 -9.37
CA ASN A 76 2.93 7.11 -10.13
C ASN A 76 2.99 6.61 -11.58
N GLN A 77 4.17 6.65 -12.21
CA GLN A 77 4.38 6.10 -13.55
C GLN A 77 4.16 4.59 -13.59
N HIS A 78 4.58 3.85 -12.56
CA HIS A 78 4.41 2.40 -12.52
C HIS A 78 2.95 1.94 -12.30
N PHE A 79 2.22 2.64 -11.42
CA PHE A 79 0.88 2.22 -11.00
C PHE A 79 -0.28 2.87 -11.76
N ASP A 80 0.05 3.74 -12.72
CA ASP A 80 -0.77 4.46 -13.69
C ASP A 80 -2.19 4.90 -13.24
N ASP A 81 -2.45 6.20 -13.31
CA ASP A 81 -3.79 6.80 -13.15
C ASP A 81 -4.47 6.65 -11.77
N LYS A 82 -3.69 6.32 -10.72
CA LYS A 82 -4.17 6.18 -9.32
C LYS A 82 -3.42 7.04 -8.31
N GLN A 83 -2.92 8.21 -8.71
CA GLN A 83 -2.11 9.10 -7.86
C GLN A 83 -2.70 9.32 -6.46
N GLU A 84 -4.00 9.60 -6.35
CA GLU A 84 -4.67 9.80 -5.07
C GLU A 84 -4.67 8.53 -4.20
N LYS A 85 -4.93 7.36 -4.82
CA LYS A 85 -4.93 6.08 -4.12
C LYS A 85 -3.51 5.69 -3.68
N ILE A 86 -2.50 5.95 -4.53
CA ILE A 86 -1.09 5.73 -4.23
C ILE A 86 -0.68 6.61 -3.06
N ARG A 87 -0.99 7.91 -3.10
CA ARG A 87 -0.69 8.85 -2.02
C ARG A 87 -1.29 8.40 -0.69
N LYS A 88 -2.55 7.96 -0.71
CA LYS A 88 -3.21 7.41 0.49
C LYS A 88 -2.50 6.15 1.01
N VAL A 89 -2.15 5.22 0.12
CA VAL A 89 -1.42 4.00 0.50
C VAL A 89 -0.04 4.32 1.06
N LEU A 90 0.71 5.22 0.44
CA LEU A 90 2.04 5.66 0.91
C LEU A 90 1.94 6.35 2.28
N PHE A 91 0.94 7.20 2.47
CA PHE A 91 0.67 7.82 3.76
C PHE A 91 0.36 6.79 4.85
N GLU A 92 -0.51 5.82 4.57
CA GLU A 92 -0.82 4.73 5.50
C GLU A 92 0.39 3.83 5.79
N LEU A 93 1.23 3.55 4.77
CA LEU A 93 2.45 2.77 4.96
C LEU A 93 3.48 3.52 5.80
N PHE A 94 3.54 4.85 5.68
CA PHE A 94 4.47 5.68 6.45
C PHE A 94 4.02 5.85 7.92
N GLN A 95 2.72 6.00 8.17
CA GLN A 95 2.17 6.20 9.52
C GLN A 95 2.12 4.90 10.34
N ASN A 96 1.85 3.75 9.70
CA ASN A 96 1.60 2.50 10.43
C ASN A 96 2.80 1.56 10.34
N GLN A 97 3.89 1.92 11.03
CA GLN A 97 5.16 1.18 10.99
C GLN A 97 5.59 0.60 12.34
N ALA A 98 4.80 0.76 13.41
CA ALA A 98 5.10 0.27 14.77
C ALA A 98 5.48 -1.23 14.81
N ASP A 99 4.63 -2.09 14.25
CA ASP A 99 4.85 -3.55 14.27
C ASP A 99 5.55 -4.09 13.02
N LYS A 100 6.33 -3.24 12.33
CA LYS A 100 7.02 -3.64 11.10
C LYS A 100 8.49 -3.88 11.39
N ASP A 101 9.04 -4.92 10.77
CA ASP A 101 10.47 -5.23 10.74
C ASP A 101 11.23 -4.28 9.81
N TRP A 102 10.58 -3.82 8.74
CA TRP A 102 11.10 -2.79 7.83
C TRP A 102 10.78 -1.36 8.26
N LEU A 103 11.38 -0.39 7.55
CA LEU A 103 11.14 1.03 7.73
C LEU A 103 11.13 1.75 6.37
N VAL A 104 10.16 2.63 6.17
CA VAL A 104 10.11 3.58 5.06
C VAL A 104 10.23 4.98 5.63
N ILE A 105 11.18 5.75 5.11
CA ILE A 105 11.34 7.17 5.42
C ILE A 105 11.09 8.04 4.19
N LEU A 106 10.70 9.29 4.40
CA LEU A 106 10.53 10.28 3.33
C LEU A 106 11.59 11.37 3.49
N ILE A 107 12.46 11.51 2.51
CA ILE A 107 13.51 12.55 2.45
C ILE A 107 13.52 13.15 1.05
N ASN A 108 13.55 14.48 0.95
CA ASN A 108 13.67 15.19 -0.33
C ASN A 108 12.70 14.67 -1.42
N ASN A 109 11.43 14.49 -1.04
CA ASN A 109 10.37 13.97 -1.92
C ASN A 109 10.62 12.53 -2.46
N SER A 110 11.52 11.79 -1.83
CA SER A 110 11.87 10.42 -2.15
C SER A 110 11.60 9.50 -0.98
N TYR A 111 10.99 8.36 -1.26
CA TYR A 111 10.78 7.29 -0.30
C TYR A 111 12.03 6.40 -0.28
N ILE A 112 12.56 6.15 0.91
CA ILE A 112 13.71 5.27 1.10
C ILE A 112 13.25 4.08 1.94
N PHE A 113 13.52 2.87 1.45
CA PHE A 113 13.15 1.63 2.10
C PHE A 113 14.36 1.00 2.78
N TYR A 114 14.21 0.67 4.07
CA TYR A 114 15.17 -0.07 4.87
C TYR A 114 14.58 -1.41 5.29
N ASN A 115 15.36 -2.48 5.08
CA ASN A 115 15.01 -3.82 5.51
C ASN A 115 15.22 -4.01 7.03
N SER A 116 14.83 -5.18 7.54
CA SER A 116 15.02 -5.59 8.94
C SER A 116 16.46 -5.38 9.42
N ASP A 117 17.43 -5.82 8.63
CA ASP A 117 18.83 -5.89 9.05
C ASP A 117 19.41 -4.50 9.30
N ILE A 118 19.06 -3.51 8.46
CA ILE A 118 19.52 -2.13 8.65
C ILE A 118 18.82 -1.49 9.84
N VAL A 119 17.52 -1.75 10.01
CA VAL A 119 16.76 -1.23 11.15
C VAL A 119 17.27 -1.77 12.48
N GLU A 120 17.56 -3.07 12.54
CA GLU A 120 18.09 -3.73 13.74
C GLU A 120 19.50 -3.23 14.07
N LYS A 121 20.39 -3.15 13.08
CA LYS A 121 21.72 -2.54 13.27
C LYS A 121 21.64 -1.09 13.75
N TYR A 122 20.69 -0.31 13.22
CA TYR A 122 20.46 1.04 13.69
C TYR A 122 20.12 1.06 15.19
N LYS A 123 19.16 0.23 15.62
CA LYS A 123 18.74 0.13 17.02
C LYS A 123 19.91 -0.28 17.91
N GLU A 124 20.67 -1.29 17.51
CA GLU A 124 21.85 -1.75 18.24
C GLU A 124 22.88 -0.61 18.44
N PHE A 125 23.16 0.18 17.40
CA PHE A 125 24.08 1.30 17.52
C PHE A 125 23.53 2.43 18.40
N TYR A 126 22.23 2.67 18.33
CA TYR A 126 21.56 3.67 19.18
C TYR A 126 21.60 3.27 20.66
N GLU A 127 21.29 2.00 20.98
CA GLU A 127 21.35 1.45 22.34
C GLU A 127 22.78 1.47 22.92
N LYS A 128 23.79 1.30 22.08
CA LYS A 128 25.21 1.48 22.46
C LYS A 128 25.60 2.95 22.71
N GLY A 129 24.67 3.88 22.61
CA GLY A 129 24.90 5.32 22.83
C GLY A 129 25.69 5.98 21.70
N TYR A 130 25.72 5.40 20.49
CA TYR A 130 26.43 6.03 19.38
C TYR A 130 25.66 7.25 18.87
N GLY A 131 26.36 8.38 18.72
CA GLY A 131 25.78 9.58 18.13
C GLY A 131 25.57 9.46 16.61
N GLU A 132 24.72 10.33 16.06
CA GLU A 132 24.31 10.36 14.64
C GLU A 132 25.50 10.25 13.67
N LYS A 133 26.59 11.00 13.92
CA LYS A 133 27.79 10.98 13.08
C LYS A 133 28.45 9.60 13.03
N LYS A 134 28.51 8.90 14.16
CA LYS A 134 29.13 7.57 14.27
C LYS A 134 28.24 6.51 13.64
N ILE A 135 26.92 6.59 13.89
CA ILE A 135 25.93 5.72 13.24
C ILE A 135 25.99 5.87 11.72
N PHE A 136 26.05 7.11 11.22
CA PHE A 136 26.20 7.38 9.79
C PHE A 136 27.44 6.68 9.21
N THR A 137 28.62 6.87 9.82
CA THR A 137 29.85 6.23 9.32
C THR A 137 29.78 4.69 9.33
N LEU A 138 29.09 4.10 10.30
CA LEU A 138 28.92 2.64 10.37
C LEU A 138 27.93 2.13 9.32
N LEU A 139 26.82 2.83 9.11
CA LEU A 139 25.77 2.46 8.16
C LEU A 139 26.05 2.89 6.71
N GLN A 140 27.00 3.80 6.49
CA GLN A 140 27.46 4.20 5.16
C GLN A 140 27.97 3.00 4.34
N LYS A 141 28.53 1.98 5.02
CA LYS A 141 28.96 0.72 4.41
C LYS A 141 27.80 -0.12 3.87
N VAL A 142 26.56 0.21 4.24
CA VAL A 142 25.33 -0.52 3.91
C VAL A 142 24.39 0.36 3.07
N ASN A 143 24.96 1.22 2.22
CA ASN A 143 24.28 2.11 1.27
C ASN A 143 23.52 3.31 1.88
N MET A 144 23.77 3.68 3.14
CA MET A 144 23.23 4.94 3.66
C MET A 144 24.01 6.13 3.11
N GLU A 145 23.33 7.04 2.41
CA GLU A 145 24.00 8.10 1.65
C GLU A 145 24.21 9.36 2.48
N THR A 146 23.27 9.68 3.39
CA THR A 146 23.24 10.97 4.07
C THR A 146 23.04 10.87 5.58
N ARG A 147 23.57 11.85 6.33
CA ARG A 147 23.24 11.98 7.77
C ARG A 147 21.77 12.28 8.03
N ALA A 148 21.13 12.96 7.07
CA ALA A 148 19.69 13.21 7.12
C ALA A 148 18.89 11.90 7.18
N GLU A 149 19.37 10.82 6.55
CA GLU A 149 18.76 9.49 6.67
C GLU A 149 18.85 8.93 8.08
N VAL A 150 20.00 9.02 8.74
CA VAL A 150 20.15 8.59 10.14
C VAL A 150 19.15 9.32 11.04
N LYS A 151 19.07 10.65 10.90
CA LYS A 151 18.16 11.47 11.69
C LYS A 151 16.69 11.15 11.39
N ALA A 152 16.35 10.92 10.13
CA ALA A 152 15.00 10.54 9.74
C ALA A 152 14.62 9.16 10.27
N ILE A 153 15.52 8.18 10.21
CA ILE A 153 15.32 6.86 10.82
C ILE A 153 15.05 7.00 12.31
N GLN A 154 15.86 7.78 13.02
CA GLN A 154 15.66 8.05 14.44
C GLN A 154 14.26 8.59 14.72
N ASN A 155 13.86 9.63 14.00
CA ASN A 155 12.58 10.29 14.20
C ASN A 155 11.41 9.37 13.87
N THR A 156 11.48 8.63 12.76
CA THR A 156 10.42 7.70 12.37
C THR A 156 10.29 6.56 13.35
N LEU A 157 11.40 5.99 13.85
CA LEU A 157 11.37 4.94 14.86
C LEU A 157 10.83 5.43 16.20
N LYS A 158 11.22 6.63 16.66
CA LYS A 158 10.66 7.25 17.88
C LYS A 158 9.16 7.54 17.75
N ASN A 159 8.72 8.09 16.62
CA ASN A 159 7.30 8.39 16.37
C ASN A 159 6.42 7.13 16.28
N ASN A 160 7.02 5.96 16.10
CA ASN A 160 6.32 4.67 16.05
C ASN A 160 6.57 3.83 17.32
N ASP A 161 7.13 4.41 18.38
CA ASP A 161 7.44 3.73 19.66
C ASP A 161 8.33 2.47 19.48
N ARG A 162 9.28 2.54 18.55
CA ARG A 162 10.22 1.44 18.22
C ARG A 162 11.64 1.64 18.77
N LEU A 163 11.86 2.71 19.54
CA LEU A 163 13.16 3.18 20.06
C LEU A 163 13.00 3.81 21.45
#